data_AF-A0A2S8ZTP7-F1
#
_entry.id   AF-A0A2S8ZTP7-F1
#
_cell.length_a   1.000
_cell.length_b   1.000
_cell.length_c   1.000
_cell.angle_alpha   90.00
_cell.angle_beta   90.00
_cell.angle_gamma   90.00
#
_symmetry.space_group_name_H-M   'P 1'
#
loop_
_entity.id
_entity.type
_entity.pdbx_description
1 polymer ?
#
loop_
_entity_poly.entity_id
_entity_poly.type
_entity_poly.pdbx_seq_one_letter_code
_entity_poly.pdbx_strand_id
1 'polypeptide(L)'
;MTTTTTLPLGIALRPEGTTACAHCGTPATGPTIRFDVFSREVPVGSSQGTRVEEVVNGGTVDLGLCDTCSATGGHAARLLDANPRIARGIGSPARHQVTCALNALQVIGAALPEQTTDEALRELLELAPLGAAARWSARFSPTLRRGSREEHAASEPWLFVGTDIRTDIRRGYAHWLARRLPPRPAACPSGGCLLCGVGEVMARHGDKPWRETTVNASVLSGVGGSVTGHLCQPCQAAQDDAGSHMLDAAILAVVDPDRAIRRKRPYAPTVNGARGWAVTGRKPNRKPFGHLNLDGLRTSLLSGDW
;
A
#
# COMPACT_ATOMS: atom_id res chain seq x y z
N MET A 1 -21.38 36.86 29.11
CA MET A 1 -20.26 35.96 29.43
C MET A 1 -19.86 35.22 28.16
N THR A 2 -18.82 35.70 27.48
CA THR A 2 -18.24 35.04 26.30
C THR A 2 -17.38 33.89 26.79
N THR A 3 -17.84 32.65 26.63
CA THR A 3 -17.02 31.46 26.86
C THR A 3 -15.89 31.46 25.83
N THR A 4 -14.67 31.78 26.27
CA THR A 4 -13.45 31.65 25.48
C THR A 4 -13.28 30.18 25.12
N THR A 5 -13.79 29.79 23.96
CA THR A 5 -13.65 28.43 23.45
C THR A 5 -12.21 28.30 22.99
N THR A 6 -11.37 27.62 23.77
CA THR A 6 -9.98 27.37 23.41
C THR A 6 -9.94 26.62 22.07
N LEU A 7 -9.34 27.24 21.05
CA LEU A 7 -9.18 26.60 19.75
C LEU A 7 -8.22 25.41 19.87
N PRO A 8 -8.39 24.35 19.06
CA PRO A 8 -7.45 23.24 19.03
C PRO A 8 -6.03 23.72 18.67
N LEU A 9 -5.02 23.00 19.13
CA LEU A 9 -3.62 23.31 18.85
C LEU A 9 -3.39 23.51 17.34
N GLY A 10 -2.69 24.59 17.01
CA GLY A 10 -2.33 24.92 15.64
C GLY A 10 -3.42 25.62 14.83
N ILE A 11 -4.60 25.88 15.39
CA ILE A 11 -5.70 26.57 14.71
C ILE A 11 -5.88 27.98 15.29
N ALA A 12 -6.01 28.97 14.40
CA ALA A 12 -6.25 30.37 14.76
C ALA A 12 -7.39 30.95 13.91
N LEU A 13 -7.88 32.12 14.32
CA LEU A 13 -8.72 32.95 13.44
C LEU A 13 -7.89 33.36 12.23
N ARG A 14 -8.49 33.21 11.05
CA ARG A 14 -7.90 33.64 9.79
C ARG A 14 -7.92 35.18 9.71
N PRO A 15 -6.84 35.84 9.22
CA PRO A 15 -6.87 37.27 8.93
C PRO A 15 -8.00 37.65 7.96
N GLU A 16 -8.56 38.85 8.13
CA GLU A 16 -9.57 39.39 7.21
C GLU A 16 -9.03 39.44 5.77
N GLY A 17 -9.90 39.17 4.79
CA GLY A 17 -9.56 39.22 3.36
C GLY A 17 -8.71 38.05 2.83
N THR A 18 -8.32 37.08 3.66
CA THR A 18 -7.60 35.87 3.20
C THR A 18 -8.54 34.68 3.08
N THR A 19 -8.10 33.49 2.64
CA THR A 19 -8.74 32.17 2.79
C THR A 19 -7.79 31.17 3.43
N ALA A 20 -8.28 30.09 4.04
CA ALA A 20 -7.38 29.03 4.50
C ALA A 20 -6.90 28.22 3.30
N CYS A 21 -5.61 27.89 3.26
CA CYS A 21 -5.06 27.05 2.21
C CYS A 21 -5.66 25.64 2.28
N ALA A 22 -6.22 25.16 1.17
CA ALA A 22 -6.84 23.84 1.04
C ALA A 22 -5.89 22.67 1.40
N HIS A 23 -4.58 22.90 1.40
CA HIS A 23 -3.56 21.90 1.70
C HIS A 23 -3.06 22.07 3.14
N CYS A 24 -2.16 23.03 3.38
CA CYS A 24 -1.47 23.19 4.67
C CYS A 24 -2.25 24.02 5.70
N GLY A 25 -3.42 24.56 5.34
CA GLY A 25 -4.31 25.29 6.23
C GLY A 25 -3.94 26.74 6.51
N THR A 26 -2.73 27.20 6.16
CA THR A 26 -2.30 28.57 6.43
C THR A 26 -3.12 29.60 5.66
N PRO A 27 -3.22 30.86 6.13
CA PRO A 27 -3.82 31.93 5.35
C PRO A 27 -3.23 32.04 3.94
N ALA A 28 -4.08 32.32 2.96
CA ALA A 28 -3.76 32.38 1.54
C ALA A 28 -4.60 33.46 0.84
N THR A 29 -4.03 34.08 -0.19
CA THR A 29 -4.72 35.06 -1.07
C THR A 29 -4.75 34.59 -2.52
N GLY A 30 -4.32 33.35 -2.77
CA GLY A 30 -4.23 32.77 -4.11
C GLY A 30 -5.58 32.27 -4.65
N PRO A 31 -5.55 31.48 -5.75
CA PRO A 31 -6.77 30.97 -6.36
C PRO A 31 -7.58 30.11 -5.40
N THR A 32 -8.90 30.27 -5.46
CA THR A 32 -9.86 29.55 -4.64
C THR A 32 -10.29 28.24 -5.31
N ILE A 33 -10.44 27.19 -4.50
CA ILE A 33 -10.96 25.88 -4.86
C ILE A 33 -12.24 25.67 -4.05
N ARG A 34 -13.33 25.34 -4.74
CA ARG A 34 -14.61 25.01 -4.13
C ARG A 34 -14.67 23.53 -3.77
N PHE A 35 -15.15 23.24 -2.57
CA PHE A 35 -15.38 21.89 -2.07
C PHE A 35 -16.84 21.70 -1.69
N ASP A 36 -17.43 20.60 -2.15
CA ASP A 36 -18.78 20.22 -1.74
C ASP A 36 -18.74 19.53 -0.37
N VAL A 37 -19.75 19.84 0.45
CA VAL A 37 -19.98 19.30 1.78
C VAL A 37 -21.29 18.53 1.75
N PHE A 38 -21.20 17.21 1.92
CA PHE A 38 -22.35 16.30 1.80
C PHE A 38 -22.94 15.89 3.14
N SER A 39 -22.13 15.90 4.21
CA SER A 39 -22.57 15.52 5.55
C SER A 39 -21.81 16.30 6.63
N ARG A 40 -22.31 16.26 7.85
CA ARG A 40 -21.67 16.83 9.04
C ARG A 40 -21.54 15.79 10.16
N GLU A 41 -20.44 15.84 10.88
CA GLU A 41 -20.28 15.02 12.10
C GLU A 41 -21.12 15.60 13.24
N VAL A 42 -22.10 14.83 13.75
CA VAL A 42 -22.95 15.24 14.88
C VAL A 42 -22.60 14.42 16.13
N PRO A 43 -22.50 15.04 17.32
CA PRO A 43 -22.36 14.27 18.56
C PRO A 43 -23.62 13.45 18.82
N VAL A 44 -23.46 12.14 18.97
CA VAL A 44 -24.52 11.27 19.45
C VAL A 44 -24.65 11.45 20.97
N GLY A 45 -25.88 11.58 21.47
CA GLY A 45 -26.19 11.70 22.89
C GLY A 45 -25.46 10.65 23.73
N SER A 46 -24.98 11.09 24.89
CA SER A 46 -24.09 10.40 25.82
C SER A 46 -24.37 8.89 25.98
N SER A 47 -23.47 8.02 25.47
CA SER A 47 -22.96 6.83 26.20
C SER A 47 -22.14 5.86 25.35
N GLN A 48 -22.16 5.92 24.02
CA GLN A 48 -21.31 5.04 23.19
C GLN A 48 -20.72 5.84 22.04
N GLY A 49 -19.41 5.74 21.83
CA GLY A 49 -18.60 6.54 20.90
C GLY A 49 -18.91 6.38 19.41
N THR A 50 -20.15 6.05 19.07
CA THR A 50 -20.67 5.95 17.71
C THR A 50 -20.83 7.37 17.17
N ARG A 51 -20.17 7.67 16.03
CA ARG A 51 -20.37 8.91 15.29
C ARG A 51 -21.52 8.70 14.32
N VAL A 52 -22.47 9.64 14.27
CA VAL A 52 -23.51 9.67 13.25
C VAL A 52 -23.18 10.78 12.27
N GLU A 53 -23.19 10.44 10.98
CA GLU A 53 -23.13 11.41 9.90
C GLU A 53 -24.55 11.88 9.60
N GLU A 54 -24.80 13.18 9.73
CA GLU A 54 -26.05 13.78 9.28
C GLU A 54 -25.83 14.30 7.86
N VAL A 55 -26.63 13.81 6.92
CA VAL A 55 -26.63 14.31 5.54
C VAL A 55 -27.04 15.77 5.55
N VAL A 56 -26.24 16.64 4.95
CA VAL A 56 -26.54 18.06 4.78
C VAL A 56 -26.87 18.29 3.31
N ASN A 57 -27.98 18.98 3.04
CA ASN A 57 -28.34 19.35 1.67
C ASN A 57 -27.41 20.45 1.14
N GLY A 58 -26.29 20.06 0.52
CA GLY A 58 -25.57 20.86 -0.49
C GLY A 58 -24.81 22.09 0.01
N GLY A 59 -23.98 21.94 1.04
CA GLY A 59 -23.04 23.01 1.43
C GLY A 59 -21.83 23.09 0.49
N THR A 60 -21.26 24.27 0.31
CA THR A 60 -19.95 24.43 -0.35
C THR A 60 -19.02 25.28 0.50
N VAL A 61 -17.73 24.99 0.45
CA VAL A 61 -16.68 25.74 1.13
C VAL A 61 -15.60 26.14 0.12
N ASP A 62 -15.21 27.40 0.17
CA ASP A 62 -14.21 27.99 -0.73
C ASP A 62 -12.86 28.14 0.01
N LEU A 63 -11.83 27.40 -0.43
CA LEU A 63 -10.49 27.39 0.18
C LEU A 63 -9.43 27.85 -0.83
N GLY A 64 -8.45 28.63 -0.40
CA GLY A 64 -7.37 29.11 -1.27
C GLY A 64 -6.24 28.11 -1.48
N LEU A 65 -5.26 28.48 -2.31
CA LEU A 65 -3.94 27.87 -2.34
C LEU A 65 -2.88 28.92 -2.01
N CYS A 66 -2.00 28.63 -1.04
CA CYS A 66 -0.81 29.44 -0.79
C CYS A 66 0.29 29.10 -1.80
N ASP A 67 1.26 29.99 -1.97
CA ASP A 67 2.34 29.85 -2.95
C ASP A 67 3.14 28.56 -2.77
N THR A 68 3.43 28.17 -1.51
CA THR A 68 4.14 26.92 -1.22
C THR A 68 3.35 25.70 -1.71
N CYS A 69 2.04 25.65 -1.49
CA CYS A 69 1.22 24.52 -1.92
C CYS A 69 0.99 24.53 -3.44
N SER A 70 0.91 25.71 -4.06
CA SER A 70 0.92 25.87 -5.51
C SER A 70 2.23 25.35 -6.11
N ALA A 71 3.38 25.67 -5.49
CA ALA A 71 4.68 25.17 -5.89
C ALA A 71 4.80 23.64 -5.75
N THR A 72 4.24 23.05 -4.68
CA THR A 72 4.12 21.58 -4.55
C THR A 72 3.30 20.99 -5.71
N GLY A 73 2.18 21.64 -6.09
CA GLY A 73 1.37 21.22 -7.24
C GLY A 73 2.10 21.35 -8.58
N GLY A 74 3.01 22.31 -8.73
CA GLY A 74 3.91 22.42 -9.88
C GLY A 74 5.01 21.37 -9.87
N HIS A 75 5.56 21.04 -8.70
CA HIS A 75 6.53 19.97 -8.51
C HIS A 75 5.92 18.61 -8.86
N ALA A 76 4.69 18.33 -8.42
CA ALA A 76 3.95 17.12 -8.79
C ALA A 76 3.77 16.97 -10.30
N ALA A 77 3.49 18.06 -11.02
CA ALA A 77 3.39 18.03 -12.47
C ALA A 77 4.72 17.64 -13.13
N ARG A 78 5.84 18.25 -12.72
CA ARG A 78 7.17 17.90 -13.23
C ARG A 78 7.54 16.44 -13.01
N LEU A 79 7.21 15.88 -11.84
CA LEU A 79 7.44 14.45 -11.58
C LEU A 79 6.64 13.55 -12.53
N LEU A 80 5.42 13.93 -12.87
CA LEU A 80 4.59 13.18 -13.84
C LEU A 80 5.07 13.34 -15.27
N ASP A 81 5.53 14.53 -15.66
CA ASP A 81 6.10 14.77 -16.99
C ASP A 81 7.36 13.90 -17.20
N ALA A 82 8.16 13.72 -16.16
CA ALA A 82 9.31 12.82 -16.16
C ALA A 82 8.94 11.32 -16.13
N ASN A 83 7.69 10.98 -15.80
CA ASN A 83 7.20 9.61 -15.59
C ASN A 83 5.87 9.35 -16.34
N PRO A 84 5.84 9.45 -17.69
CA PRO A 84 4.60 9.45 -18.46
C PRO A 84 3.84 8.12 -18.44
N ARG A 85 4.48 7.00 -18.06
CA ARG A 85 3.78 5.72 -17.86
C ARG A 85 2.88 5.76 -16.63
N ILE A 86 3.34 6.41 -15.55
CA ILE A 86 2.53 6.60 -14.33
C ILE A 86 1.36 7.53 -14.61
N ALA A 87 1.61 8.66 -15.28
CA ALA A 87 0.55 9.60 -15.66
C ALA A 87 -0.57 8.92 -16.48
N ARG A 88 -0.21 8.11 -17.49
CA ARG A 88 -1.18 7.36 -18.30
C ARG A 88 -1.90 6.25 -17.53
N GLY A 89 -1.19 5.55 -16.65
CA GLY A 89 -1.77 4.44 -15.88
C GLY A 89 -2.82 4.89 -14.86
N ILE A 90 -2.64 6.07 -14.26
CA ILE A 90 -3.57 6.63 -13.27
C ILE A 90 -4.65 7.50 -13.92
N GLY A 91 -4.30 8.23 -14.99
CA GLY A 91 -5.20 9.14 -15.67
C GLY A 91 -5.31 10.52 -15.00
N SER A 92 -6.47 11.17 -15.13
CA SER A 92 -6.70 12.53 -14.65
C SER A 92 -6.39 12.76 -13.16
N PRO A 93 -6.55 11.80 -12.23
CA PRO A 93 -6.22 12.02 -10.81
C PRO A 93 -4.73 12.01 -10.49
N ALA A 94 -3.84 11.67 -11.44
CA ALA A 94 -2.42 11.46 -11.18
C ALA A 94 -1.77 12.65 -10.46
N ARG A 95 -2.01 13.87 -10.97
CA ARG A 95 -1.45 15.09 -10.36
C ARG A 95 -1.92 15.28 -8.93
N HIS A 96 -3.21 15.03 -8.67
CA HIS A 96 -3.77 15.12 -7.33
C HIS A 96 -3.10 14.10 -6.39
N GLN A 97 -2.99 12.83 -6.82
CA GLN A 97 -2.38 11.77 -6.01
C GLN A 97 -0.91 12.06 -5.69
N VAL A 98 -0.12 12.46 -6.68
CA VAL A 98 1.29 12.85 -6.47
C VAL A 98 1.37 14.04 -5.52
N THR A 99 0.53 15.07 -5.70
CA THR A 99 0.49 16.23 -4.78
C THR A 99 0.18 15.81 -3.35
N CYS A 100 -0.78 14.89 -3.14
CA CYS A 100 -1.08 14.36 -1.82
C CYS A 100 0.11 13.59 -1.24
N ALA A 101 0.79 12.74 -2.02
CA ALA A 101 1.99 12.05 -1.54
C ALA A 101 3.10 13.03 -1.12
N LEU A 102 3.33 14.10 -1.89
CA LEU A 102 4.30 15.15 -1.53
C LEU A 102 3.86 15.93 -0.27
N ASN A 103 2.57 16.22 -0.11
CA ASN A 103 2.06 16.83 1.12
C ASN A 103 2.37 15.95 2.35
N ALA A 104 2.25 14.63 2.22
CA ALA A 104 2.61 13.71 3.30
C ALA A 104 4.09 13.88 3.71
N LEU A 105 5.00 13.97 2.74
CA LEU A 105 6.42 14.25 3.03
C LEU A 105 6.61 15.60 3.74
N GLN A 106 5.92 16.66 3.31
CA GLN A 106 5.98 17.98 3.95
C GLN A 106 5.49 17.94 5.40
N VAL A 107 4.42 17.20 5.70
CA VAL A 107 3.88 17.06 7.06
C VAL A 107 4.93 16.53 8.04
N ILE A 108 5.77 15.58 7.60
CA ILE A 108 6.83 14.99 8.44
C ILE A 108 8.19 15.67 8.28
N GLY A 109 8.28 16.75 7.50
CA GLY A 109 9.52 17.48 7.24
C GLY A 109 10.54 16.71 6.39
N ALA A 110 10.09 15.72 5.62
CA ALA A 110 10.96 14.98 4.70
C ALA A 110 11.24 15.80 3.43
N ALA A 111 12.45 15.64 2.88
CA ALA A 111 12.81 16.26 1.62
C ALA A 111 11.93 15.74 0.47
N LEU A 112 11.51 16.64 -0.42
CA LEU A 112 10.78 16.27 -1.62
C LEU A 112 11.75 15.72 -2.67
N PRO A 113 11.43 14.59 -3.33
CA PRO A 113 12.30 14.02 -4.35
C PRO A 113 12.33 14.93 -5.59
N GLU A 114 13.49 15.43 -5.99
CA GLU A 114 13.61 16.26 -7.20
C GLU A 114 13.38 15.46 -8.48
N GLN A 115 13.77 14.19 -8.46
CA GLN A 115 13.62 13.23 -9.54
C GLN A 115 13.25 11.85 -8.97
N THR A 116 12.60 11.03 -9.78
CA THR A 116 12.23 9.67 -9.41
C THR A 116 12.04 8.81 -10.66
N THR A 117 12.26 7.51 -10.52
CA THR A 117 11.87 6.52 -11.53
C THR A 117 10.37 6.22 -11.44
N ASP A 118 9.80 5.59 -12.48
CA ASP A 118 8.40 5.14 -12.50
C ASP A 118 8.08 4.25 -11.29
N GLU A 119 8.99 3.33 -10.95
CA GLU A 119 8.82 2.41 -9.80
C GLU A 119 8.81 3.17 -8.49
N ALA A 120 9.80 4.04 -8.25
CA ALA A 120 9.88 4.82 -7.02
C ALA A 120 8.72 5.82 -6.88
N LEU A 121 8.20 6.37 -7.99
CA LEU A 121 7.01 7.21 -7.98
C LEU A 121 5.77 6.39 -7.63
N ARG A 122 5.61 5.20 -8.21
CA ARG A 122 4.51 4.29 -7.88
C ARG A 122 4.51 3.91 -6.39
N GLU A 123 5.68 3.63 -5.83
CA GLU A 123 5.81 3.36 -4.40
C GLU A 123 5.52 4.60 -3.55
N LEU A 124 5.95 5.79 -3.98
CA LEU A 124 5.66 7.04 -3.26
C LEU A 124 4.16 7.31 -3.18
N LEU A 125 3.40 6.92 -4.20
CA LEU A 125 1.93 7.09 -4.23
C LEU A 125 1.21 6.30 -3.14
N GLU A 126 1.85 5.33 -2.47
CA GLU A 126 1.28 4.69 -1.27
C GLU A 126 1.07 5.69 -0.12
N LEU A 127 1.77 6.84 -0.13
CA LEU A 127 1.55 7.93 0.83
C LEU A 127 0.38 8.86 0.47
N ALA A 128 -0.16 8.77 -0.76
CA ALA A 128 -1.19 9.70 -1.23
C ALA A 128 -2.45 9.72 -0.34
N PRO A 129 -3.00 8.58 0.14
CA PRO A 129 -4.16 8.59 1.05
C PRO A 129 -3.87 9.30 2.37
N LEU A 130 -2.68 9.09 2.95
CA LEU A 130 -2.26 9.72 4.21
C LEU A 130 -2.09 11.23 4.03
N GLY A 131 -1.48 11.63 2.92
CA GLY A 131 -1.35 13.05 2.58
C GLY A 131 -2.68 13.72 2.28
N ALA A 132 -3.64 13.02 1.66
CA ALA A 132 -5.00 13.52 1.47
C ALA A 132 -5.71 13.71 2.81
N ALA A 133 -5.59 12.75 3.73
CA ALA A 133 -6.17 12.82 5.07
C ALA A 133 -5.56 13.95 5.94
N ALA A 134 -4.31 14.34 5.67
CA ALA A 134 -3.61 15.42 6.35
C ALA A 134 -3.98 16.83 5.86
N ARG A 135 -4.68 16.97 4.72
CA ARG A 135 -5.01 18.29 4.15
C ARG A 135 -6.05 19.03 4.98
N TRP A 136 -5.97 20.35 4.98
CA TRP A 136 -6.96 21.22 5.59
C TRP A 136 -8.35 21.01 4.99
N SER A 137 -8.45 20.81 3.68
CA SER A 137 -9.71 20.53 2.99
C SER A 137 -10.41 19.24 3.49
N ALA A 138 -9.67 18.26 4.02
CA ALA A 138 -10.23 17.02 4.57
C ALA A 138 -11.05 17.26 5.86
N ARG A 139 -11.01 18.48 6.39
CA ARG A 139 -11.85 18.94 7.50
C ARG A 139 -13.26 19.36 7.07
N PHE A 140 -13.48 19.60 5.78
CA PHE A 140 -14.72 20.14 5.23
C PHE A 140 -15.38 19.15 4.27
N SER A 141 -14.60 18.34 3.54
CA SER A 141 -15.11 17.48 2.47
C SER A 141 -14.57 16.04 2.56
N PRO A 142 -15.39 15.01 2.25
CA PRO A 142 -16.84 15.12 1.93
C PRO A 142 -17.71 15.41 3.16
N THR A 143 -17.18 15.14 4.34
CA THR A 143 -17.86 15.30 5.63
C THR A 143 -17.25 16.49 6.38
N LEU A 144 -18.09 17.44 6.81
CA LEU A 144 -17.69 18.54 7.68
C LEU A 144 -17.37 18.00 9.07
N ARG A 145 -16.08 17.99 9.41
CA ARG A 145 -15.61 17.53 10.71
C ARG A 145 -16.02 18.49 11.82
N ARG A 146 -16.24 17.94 13.01
CA ARG A 146 -16.61 18.74 14.18
C ARG A 146 -15.55 19.82 14.47
N GLY A 147 -16.03 21.05 14.69
CA GLY A 147 -15.18 22.20 15.03
C GLY A 147 -14.43 22.83 13.84
N SER A 148 -14.65 22.32 12.62
CA SER A 148 -14.23 23.00 11.40
C SER A 148 -15.10 24.22 11.14
N ARG A 149 -14.47 25.35 10.87
CA ARG A 149 -15.13 26.61 10.53
C ARG A 149 -14.34 27.34 9.47
N GLU A 150 -15.02 28.06 8.59
CA GLU A 150 -14.38 28.81 7.51
C GLU A 150 -13.59 30.03 8.02
N GLU A 151 -13.96 30.59 9.17
CA GLU A 151 -13.20 31.66 9.82
C GLU A 151 -11.85 31.19 10.41
N HIS A 152 -11.57 29.88 10.41
CA HIS A 152 -10.35 29.31 10.96
C HIS A 152 -9.30 29.02 9.89
N ALA A 153 -8.04 29.14 10.28
CA ALA A 153 -6.88 28.71 9.51
C ALA A 153 -5.87 28.00 10.42
N ALA A 154 -4.91 27.29 9.82
CA ALA A 154 -3.74 26.82 10.53
C ALA A 154 -2.81 28.00 10.82
N SER A 155 -2.38 28.12 12.06
CA SER A 155 -1.39 29.12 12.51
C SER A 155 -0.01 28.92 11.87
N GLU A 156 0.35 27.66 11.58
CA GLU A 156 1.57 27.27 10.88
C GLU A 156 1.26 26.12 9.91
N PRO A 157 2.06 25.94 8.83
CA PRO A 157 1.87 24.85 7.90
C PRO A 157 1.80 23.49 8.60
N TRP A 158 0.70 22.77 8.38
CA TRP A 158 0.49 21.40 8.89
C TRP A 158 0.44 21.26 10.42
N LEU A 159 0.49 22.35 11.20
CA LEU A 159 0.49 22.26 12.67
C LEU A 159 -0.81 21.67 13.22
N PHE A 160 -1.92 21.84 12.49
CA PHE A 160 -3.22 21.23 12.78
C PHE A 160 -3.27 19.70 12.58
N VAL A 161 -2.26 19.10 11.93
CA VAL A 161 -2.25 17.66 11.66
C VAL A 161 -1.91 16.90 12.94
N GLY A 162 -2.85 16.08 13.39
CA GLY A 162 -2.74 15.29 14.62
C GLY A 162 -1.58 14.27 14.63
N THR A 163 -1.22 13.82 15.82
CA THR A 163 -0.11 12.88 16.07
C THR A 163 -0.30 11.54 15.38
N ASP A 164 -1.53 11.05 15.28
CA ASP A 164 -1.83 9.75 14.70
C ASP A 164 -1.53 9.74 13.20
N ILE A 165 -2.04 10.73 12.47
CA ILE A 165 -1.75 10.92 11.03
C ILE A 165 -0.25 11.10 10.81
N ARG A 166 0.44 11.89 11.64
CA ARG A 166 1.90 12.06 11.55
C ARG A 166 2.63 10.73 11.75
N THR A 167 2.17 9.90 12.68
CA THR A 167 2.75 8.57 12.96
C THR A 167 2.54 7.62 11.79
N ASP A 168 1.34 7.60 11.20
CA ASP A 168 1.03 6.78 10.04
C ASP A 168 1.85 7.22 8.82
N ILE A 169 2.02 8.53 8.59
CA ILE A 169 2.89 9.04 7.53
C ILE A 169 4.34 8.61 7.76
N ARG A 170 4.87 8.73 8.99
CA ARG A 170 6.24 8.27 9.29
C ARG A 170 6.42 6.77 9.03
N ARG A 171 5.42 5.95 9.40
CA ARG A 171 5.43 4.51 9.13
C ARG A 171 5.42 4.21 7.63
N GLY A 172 4.52 4.85 6.88
CA GLY A 172 4.47 4.73 5.43
C GLY A 172 5.77 5.17 4.77
N TYR A 173 6.35 6.28 5.23
CA TYR A 173 7.61 6.79 4.71
C TYR A 173 8.78 5.85 5.01
N ALA A 174 8.85 5.28 6.21
CA ALA A 174 9.84 4.27 6.55
C ALA A 174 9.73 3.02 5.66
N HIS A 175 8.49 2.58 5.36
CA HIS A 175 8.24 1.47 4.43
C HIS A 175 8.69 1.80 3.00
N TRP A 176 8.38 3.01 2.52
CA TRP A 176 8.85 3.50 1.23
C TRP A 176 10.39 3.54 1.14
N LEU A 177 11.08 4.03 2.18
CA LEU A 177 12.54 4.01 2.25
C LEU A 177 13.09 2.58 2.27
N ALA A 178 12.46 1.68 3.03
CA ALA A 178 12.87 0.28 3.15
C ALA A 178 12.85 -0.45 1.79
N ARG A 179 11.86 -0.19 0.94
CA ARG A 179 11.77 -0.78 -0.40
C ARG A 179 12.88 -0.37 -1.36
N ARG A 180 13.53 0.77 -1.09
CA ARG A 180 14.65 1.29 -1.89
C ARG A 180 16.00 0.75 -1.45
N LEU A 181 16.08 0.10 -0.30
CA LEU A 181 17.26 -0.62 0.11
C LEU A 181 17.42 -1.88 -0.76
N PRO A 182 18.66 -2.30 -1.07
CA PRO A 182 18.88 -3.56 -1.77
C PRO A 182 18.14 -4.72 -1.09
N PRO A 183 17.53 -5.64 -1.85
CA PRO A 183 16.96 -6.85 -1.27
C PRO A 183 18.00 -7.58 -0.45
N ARG A 184 17.57 -8.16 0.67
CA ARG A 184 18.44 -8.93 1.57
C ARG A 184 18.08 -10.41 1.54
N PRO A 185 19.04 -11.30 1.80
CA PRO A 185 18.72 -12.68 2.04
C PRO A 185 17.83 -12.84 3.29
N ALA A 186 16.84 -13.71 3.21
CA ALA A 186 15.91 -14.04 4.28
C ALA A 186 15.79 -15.56 4.39
N ALA A 187 16.45 -16.13 5.41
CA ALA A 187 16.39 -17.55 5.70
C ALA A 187 14.98 -18.00 6.09
N CYS A 188 14.60 -19.21 5.66
CA CYS A 188 13.35 -19.84 6.06
C CYS A 188 13.42 -20.21 7.55
N PRO A 189 12.44 -19.80 8.39
CA PRO A 189 12.43 -20.15 9.80
C PRO A 189 12.40 -21.67 10.05
N SER A 190 11.79 -22.44 9.14
CA SER A 190 11.75 -23.92 9.19
C SER A 190 12.96 -24.59 8.51
N GLY A 191 13.99 -23.84 8.14
CA GLY A 191 15.16 -24.34 7.39
C GLY A 191 14.92 -24.47 5.87
N GLY A 192 13.69 -24.69 5.42
CA GLY A 192 13.33 -24.71 3.99
C GLY A 192 11.83 -24.55 3.75
N CYS A 193 11.44 -24.04 2.58
CA CYS A 193 10.04 -23.95 2.17
C CYS A 193 9.38 -25.35 2.16
N LEU A 194 8.18 -25.51 2.74
CA LEU A 194 7.52 -26.82 2.84
C LEU A 194 7.36 -27.52 1.47
N LEU A 195 7.05 -26.76 0.42
CA LEU A 195 6.89 -27.27 -0.95
C LEU A 195 8.24 -27.38 -1.67
N CYS A 196 8.83 -26.24 -2.04
CA CYS A 196 9.96 -26.21 -2.95
C CYS A 196 11.33 -26.39 -2.26
N GLY A 197 11.36 -26.36 -0.93
CA GLY A 197 12.54 -26.58 -0.12
C GLY A 197 13.59 -25.49 -0.13
N VAL A 198 13.35 -24.32 -0.76
CA VAL A 198 14.35 -23.24 -0.72
C VAL A 198 14.60 -22.80 0.72
N GLY A 199 15.88 -22.77 1.12
CA GLY A 199 16.29 -22.40 2.47
C GLY A 199 16.37 -20.89 2.71
N GLU A 200 16.43 -20.11 1.64
CA GLU A 200 16.62 -18.67 1.68
C GLU A 200 15.99 -18.03 0.42
N VAL A 201 15.45 -16.83 0.57
CA VAL A 201 14.95 -16.01 -0.55
C VAL A 201 15.46 -14.58 -0.42
N MET A 202 15.59 -13.87 -1.54
CA MET A 202 15.84 -12.42 -1.52
C MET A 202 14.52 -11.70 -1.26
N ALA A 203 14.48 -10.88 -0.22
CA ALA A 203 13.28 -10.13 0.19
C ALA A 203 13.60 -8.65 0.34
N ARG A 204 12.64 -7.77 0.02
CA ARG A 204 12.78 -6.34 0.32
C ARG A 204 12.69 -6.13 1.82
N HIS A 205 13.23 -5.01 2.30
CA HIS A 205 13.11 -4.69 3.72
C HIS A 205 11.64 -4.45 4.09
N GLY A 206 11.21 -5.02 5.22
CA GLY A 206 9.81 -4.95 5.69
C GLY A 206 8.88 -6.01 5.13
N ASP A 207 9.26 -6.71 4.06
CA ASP A 207 8.45 -7.81 3.52
C ASP A 207 8.42 -8.99 4.50
N LYS A 208 7.31 -9.74 4.45
CA LYS A 208 7.16 -11.05 5.11
C LYS A 208 7.28 -12.15 4.05
N PRO A 209 8.52 -12.56 3.68
CA PRO A 209 8.73 -13.52 2.58
C PRO A 209 8.26 -14.95 2.91
N TRP A 210 7.97 -15.22 4.18
CA TRP A 210 7.59 -16.52 4.72
C TRP A 210 6.22 -16.43 5.40
N ARG A 211 5.33 -17.37 5.09
CA ARG A 211 4.03 -17.55 5.74
C ARG A 211 4.04 -18.89 6.44
N GLU A 212 3.80 -18.89 7.75
CA GLU A 212 3.59 -20.12 8.51
C GLU A 212 2.35 -20.84 8.00
N THR A 213 2.42 -22.16 7.87
CA THR A 213 1.37 -22.98 7.29
C THR A 213 1.45 -24.39 7.86
N THR A 214 0.29 -24.97 8.12
CA THR A 214 0.14 -26.37 8.52
C THR A 214 -0.63 -27.11 7.43
N VAL A 215 -0.08 -28.21 6.93
CA VAL A 215 -0.69 -29.04 5.87
C VAL A 215 -0.62 -30.51 6.27
N ASN A 216 -1.55 -31.33 5.79
CA ASN A 216 -1.43 -32.78 5.93
C ASN A 216 -0.30 -33.29 5.03
N ALA A 217 0.49 -34.26 5.51
CA ALA A 217 1.60 -34.84 4.76
C ALA A 217 1.16 -35.37 3.38
N SER A 218 -0.08 -35.85 3.25
CA SER A 218 -0.66 -36.31 1.98
C SER A 218 -0.71 -35.23 0.90
N VAL A 219 -0.90 -33.96 1.26
CA VAL A 219 -0.88 -32.82 0.30
C VAL A 219 0.53 -32.57 -0.24
N LEU A 220 1.55 -33.06 0.48
CA LEU A 220 2.95 -33.04 0.06
C LEU A 220 3.38 -34.35 -0.61
N SER A 221 2.43 -35.25 -0.92
CA SER A 221 2.68 -36.62 -1.37
C SER A 221 3.54 -37.45 -0.40
N GLY A 222 3.42 -37.16 0.89
CA GLY A 222 4.05 -37.90 1.98
C GLY A 222 3.06 -38.77 2.77
N VAL A 223 3.60 -39.53 3.71
CA VAL A 223 2.84 -40.37 4.64
C VAL A 223 2.97 -39.79 6.05
N GLY A 224 1.88 -39.73 6.81
CA GLY A 224 1.88 -39.27 8.20
C GLY A 224 0.80 -38.23 8.49
N GLY A 225 0.94 -37.56 9.65
CA GLY A 225 0.03 -36.52 10.12
C GLY A 225 0.28 -35.15 9.49
N SER A 226 -0.10 -34.10 10.20
CA SER A 226 0.13 -32.72 9.77
C SER A 226 1.59 -32.30 9.94
N VAL A 227 2.06 -31.48 9.01
CA VAL A 227 3.40 -30.89 8.96
C VAL A 227 3.24 -29.38 9.03
N THR A 228 3.89 -28.76 10.02
CA THR A 228 3.94 -27.30 10.18
C THR A 228 5.28 -26.75 9.72
N GLY A 229 5.25 -25.66 8.97
CA GLY A 229 6.45 -24.95 8.55
C GLY A 229 6.10 -23.69 7.76
N HIS A 230 6.98 -23.27 6.85
CA HIS A 230 6.81 -22.00 6.13
C HIS A 230 6.78 -22.20 4.62
N LEU A 231 6.01 -21.36 3.94
CA LEU A 231 5.97 -21.26 2.48
C LEU A 231 6.65 -19.96 2.03
N CYS A 232 7.48 -20.02 0.98
CA CYS A 232 7.93 -18.82 0.27
C CYS A 232 6.78 -18.22 -0.56
N GLN A 233 6.86 -16.93 -0.92
CA GLN A 233 5.78 -16.25 -1.66
C GLN A 233 5.25 -16.99 -2.90
N PRO A 234 6.07 -17.54 -3.82
CA PRO A 234 5.55 -18.30 -4.95
C PRO A 234 4.72 -19.54 -4.54
N CYS A 235 5.14 -20.22 -3.47
CA CYS A 235 4.41 -21.38 -2.94
C CYS A 235 3.15 -20.99 -2.17
N GLN A 236 3.13 -19.79 -1.56
CA GLN A 236 1.92 -19.22 -0.96
C GLN A 236 0.87 -18.93 -2.04
N ALA A 237 1.27 -18.27 -3.13
CA ALA A 237 0.38 -18.00 -4.26
C ALA A 237 -0.20 -19.30 -4.85
N ALA A 238 0.63 -20.34 -5.02
CA ALA A 238 0.17 -21.64 -5.47
C ALA A 238 -0.84 -22.30 -4.49
N GLN A 239 -0.65 -22.12 -3.19
CA GLN A 239 -1.61 -22.58 -2.18
C GLN A 239 -2.94 -21.82 -2.27
N ASP A 240 -2.87 -20.50 -2.37
CA ASP A 240 -4.05 -19.63 -2.43
C ASP A 240 -4.87 -19.90 -3.71
N ASP A 241 -4.19 -20.20 -4.83
CA ASP A 241 -4.83 -20.46 -6.12
C ASP A 241 -5.40 -21.89 -6.24
N ALA A 242 -4.71 -22.91 -5.71
CA ALA A 242 -4.99 -24.32 -6.03
C ALA A 242 -5.44 -25.18 -4.85
N GLY A 243 -5.46 -24.63 -3.61
CA GLY A 243 -5.91 -25.34 -2.43
C GLY A 243 -5.16 -26.66 -2.20
N SER A 244 -5.86 -27.80 -2.29
CA SER A 244 -5.29 -29.13 -2.13
C SER A 244 -4.30 -29.55 -3.23
N HIS A 245 -4.31 -28.87 -4.38
CA HIS A 245 -3.39 -29.14 -5.50
C HIS A 245 -2.17 -28.19 -5.50
N MET A 246 -1.85 -27.60 -4.34
CA MET A 246 -0.79 -26.59 -4.21
C MET A 246 0.60 -27.08 -4.68
N LEU A 247 0.92 -28.37 -4.51
CA LEU A 247 2.22 -28.91 -4.91
C LEU A 247 2.38 -28.87 -6.44
N ASP A 248 1.40 -29.38 -7.17
CA ASP A 248 1.38 -29.39 -8.63
C ASP A 248 1.40 -27.96 -9.18
N ALA A 249 0.56 -27.08 -8.62
CA ALA A 249 0.52 -25.68 -9.01
C ALA A 249 1.89 -24.99 -8.80
N ALA A 250 2.54 -25.23 -7.66
CA ALA A 250 3.84 -24.64 -7.35
C ALA A 250 4.95 -25.18 -8.26
N ILE A 251 4.94 -26.47 -8.59
CA ILE A 251 5.92 -27.07 -9.51
C ILE A 251 5.72 -26.50 -10.93
N LEU A 252 4.48 -26.47 -11.40
CA LEU A 252 4.15 -26.00 -12.75
C LEU A 252 4.47 -24.51 -12.94
N ALA A 253 4.33 -23.69 -11.90
CA ALA A 253 4.76 -22.29 -11.92
C ALA A 253 6.29 -22.13 -12.12
N VAL A 254 7.09 -23.11 -11.72
CA VAL A 254 8.55 -23.11 -11.95
C VAL A 254 8.92 -23.68 -13.31
N VAL A 255 8.23 -24.73 -13.76
CA VAL A 255 8.57 -25.44 -15.00
C VAL A 255 8.07 -24.70 -16.25
N ASP A 256 6.88 -24.09 -16.17
CA ASP A 256 6.22 -23.33 -17.23
C ASP A 256 5.70 -21.97 -16.69
N PRO A 257 6.60 -20.99 -16.46
CA PRO A 257 6.21 -19.68 -15.93
C PRO A 257 5.28 -18.90 -16.88
N ASP A 258 5.31 -19.21 -18.18
CA ASP A 258 4.45 -18.59 -19.19
C ASP A 258 3.03 -19.16 -19.21
N ARG A 259 2.75 -20.22 -18.44
CA ARG A 259 1.47 -20.92 -18.47
C ARG A 259 0.28 -20.02 -18.17
N ALA A 260 0.46 -19.03 -17.30
CA ALA A 260 -0.56 -18.03 -16.97
C ALA A 260 -0.97 -17.21 -18.21
N ILE A 261 -0.05 -17.00 -19.16
CA ILE A 261 -0.28 -16.29 -20.43
C ILE A 261 -0.97 -17.20 -21.46
N ARG A 262 -0.70 -18.52 -21.41
CA ARG A 262 -1.20 -19.51 -22.38
C ARG A 262 -2.49 -20.23 -21.95
N ARG A 263 -3.36 -19.61 -21.14
CA ARG A 263 -4.64 -20.15 -20.59
C ARG A 263 -5.69 -20.54 -21.67
N LYS A 264 -5.36 -21.50 -22.54
CA LYS A 264 -6.27 -22.17 -23.48
C LYS A 264 -6.27 -23.70 -23.31
N ARG A 265 -5.60 -24.26 -22.29
CA ARG A 265 -5.62 -25.71 -22.03
C ARG A 265 -6.69 -26.04 -20.97
N PRO A 266 -7.71 -26.85 -21.30
CA PRO A 266 -8.82 -27.17 -20.39
C PRO A 266 -8.43 -28.07 -19.21
N TYR A 267 -7.23 -28.69 -19.21
CA TYR A 267 -6.77 -29.58 -18.15
C TYR A 267 -5.38 -29.17 -17.66
N ALA A 268 -5.23 -29.11 -16.33
CA ALA A 268 -3.93 -28.98 -15.70
C ALA A 268 -3.24 -30.35 -15.63
N PRO A 269 -2.00 -30.50 -16.13
CA PRO A 269 -1.27 -31.75 -15.97
C PRO A 269 -1.07 -32.02 -14.48
N THR A 270 -1.32 -33.27 -14.06
CA THR A 270 -1.05 -33.73 -12.69
C THR A 270 0.42 -34.12 -12.60
N VAL A 271 1.13 -33.67 -11.57
CA VAL A 271 2.56 -33.98 -11.42
C VAL A 271 2.72 -35.24 -10.59
N ASN A 272 2.66 -36.39 -11.25
CA ASN A 272 2.77 -37.69 -10.57
C ASN A 272 4.15 -37.93 -9.95
N GLY A 273 4.18 -38.49 -8.74
CA GLY A 273 5.40 -38.91 -8.06
C GLY A 273 6.24 -37.76 -7.46
N ALA A 274 5.86 -36.49 -7.68
CA ALA A 274 6.49 -35.38 -7.00
C ALA A 274 6.14 -35.37 -5.51
N ARG A 275 7.13 -35.04 -4.68
CA ARG A 275 6.98 -34.89 -3.23
C ARG A 275 7.38 -33.49 -2.83
N GLY A 276 6.67 -32.91 -1.87
CA GLY A 276 7.09 -31.67 -1.23
C GLY A 276 8.38 -31.87 -0.45
N TRP A 277 9.24 -30.85 -0.39
CA TRP A 277 10.55 -30.95 0.26
C TRP A 277 10.46 -31.42 1.71
N ALA A 278 9.47 -30.94 2.47
CA ALA A 278 9.34 -31.24 3.90
C ALA A 278 9.19 -32.74 4.21
N VAL A 279 8.74 -33.56 3.24
CA VAL A 279 8.59 -35.02 3.42
C VAL A 279 9.77 -35.82 2.84
N THR A 280 10.85 -35.15 2.44
CA THR A 280 12.02 -35.81 1.81
C THR A 280 13.18 -36.10 2.78
N GLY A 281 13.23 -35.45 3.94
CA GLY A 281 14.35 -35.56 4.89
C GLY A 281 15.69 -35.01 4.37
N ARG A 282 15.68 -34.22 3.28
CA ARG A 282 16.88 -33.68 2.64
C ARG A 282 17.27 -32.31 3.21
N LYS A 283 18.53 -31.90 2.98
CA LYS A 283 18.97 -30.53 3.22
C LYS A 283 18.14 -29.52 2.40
N PRO A 284 18.03 -28.26 2.84
CA PRO A 284 17.34 -27.22 2.09
C PRO A 284 17.94 -27.04 0.69
N ASN A 285 17.09 -26.78 -0.29
CA ASN A 285 17.48 -26.56 -1.66
C ASN A 285 18.05 -25.15 -1.85
N ARG A 286 19.04 -25.03 -2.75
CA ARG A 286 19.53 -23.72 -3.23
C ARG A 286 18.61 -23.08 -4.28
N LYS A 287 17.80 -23.88 -4.96
CA LYS A 287 16.84 -23.47 -5.99
C LYS A 287 15.49 -24.13 -5.75
N PRO A 288 14.36 -23.54 -6.19
CA PRO A 288 13.04 -24.14 -6.04
C PRO A 288 13.01 -25.56 -6.59
N PHE A 289 12.52 -26.50 -5.78
CA PHE A 289 12.40 -27.92 -6.12
C PHE A 289 13.72 -28.57 -6.57
N GLY A 290 14.88 -28.10 -6.09
CA GLY A 290 16.18 -28.68 -6.44
C GLY A 290 16.39 -30.15 -6.07
N HIS A 291 15.43 -30.76 -5.37
CA HIS A 291 15.39 -32.18 -5.05
C HIS A 291 14.62 -33.02 -6.10
N LEU A 292 13.95 -32.38 -7.07
CA LEU A 292 13.22 -32.99 -8.18
C LEU A 292 14.00 -32.84 -9.51
N ASN A 293 13.72 -33.71 -10.48
CA ASN A 293 14.22 -33.59 -11.85
C ASN A 293 13.31 -32.68 -12.70
N LEU A 294 13.45 -31.36 -12.51
CA LEU A 294 12.60 -30.37 -13.20
C LEU A 294 12.82 -30.35 -14.72
N ASP A 295 14.02 -30.65 -15.20
CA ASP A 295 14.30 -30.66 -16.64
C ASP A 295 13.59 -31.84 -17.33
N GLY A 296 13.60 -33.02 -16.71
CA GLY A 296 12.80 -34.15 -17.18
C GLY A 296 11.30 -33.83 -17.24
N LEU A 297 10.77 -33.18 -16.19
CA LEU A 297 9.37 -32.75 -16.17
C LEU A 297 9.06 -31.72 -17.25
N ARG A 298 9.98 -30.79 -17.53
CA ARG A 298 9.83 -29.83 -18.63
C ARG A 298 9.77 -30.54 -19.98
N THR A 299 10.62 -31.54 -20.22
CA THR A 299 10.62 -32.33 -21.45
C THR A 299 9.29 -33.07 -21.65
N SER A 300 8.78 -33.76 -20.61
CA SER A 300 7.48 -34.44 -20.66
C SER A 300 6.31 -33.49 -20.95
N LEU A 301 6.31 -32.30 -20.34
CA LEU A 301 5.28 -31.29 -20.60
C LEU A 301 5.30 -30.75 -22.03
N LEU A 302 6.47 -30.67 -22.66
CA LEU A 302 6.62 -30.23 -24.04
C LEU A 302 6.29 -31.34 -25.04
N SER A 303 6.55 -32.61 -24.72
CA SER A 303 6.30 -33.74 -25.61
C SER A 303 4.84 -34.21 -25.63
N GLY A 304 4.05 -33.93 -24.60
CA GLY A 304 2.69 -34.47 -24.49
C GLY A 304 2.58 -35.70 -23.60
N ASP A 305 3.70 -36.18 -23.07
CA ASP A 305 3.80 -37.42 -22.31
C ASP A 305 3.64 -37.16 -20.80
N TRP A 306 2.45 -36.69 -20.38
CA TRP A 306 2.13 -36.40 -18.98
C TRP A 306 1.13 -37.37 -18.35
#